data_AF-A0A1S9N773-F1
#
_entry.id   AF-A0A1S9N773-F1
#
_cell.length_a   1.000
_cell.length_b   1.000
_cell.length_c   1.000
_cell.angle_alpha   90.00
_cell.angle_beta   90.00
_cell.angle_gamma   90.00
#
_symmetry.space_group_name_H-M   'P 1'
#
loop_
_entity.id
_entity.type
_entity.pdbx_description
1 polymer ?
#
loop_
_entity_poly.entity_id
_entity_poly.type
_entity_poly.pdbx_seq_one_letter_code
_entity_poly.pdbx_strand_id
1 'polypeptide(L)'
;MAKNNIKYIALYQSKTKFGDDAGILWYGEIKNIDIIKRSEIHELPKADESLDYRFEIEEWCKLENKIEIINHSIRSFIIYNFISTK
;
A
#
# COMPACT_ATOMS: atom_id res chain seq x y z
N MET A 1 15.22 -7.59 6.46
CA MET A 1 15.86 -8.08 5.21
C MET A 1 15.00 -7.87 3.96
N ALA A 2 14.28 -6.74 3.84
CA ALA A 2 13.49 -6.42 2.63
C ALA A 2 13.71 -4.99 2.10
N LYS A 3 14.48 -4.16 2.81
CA LYS A 3 14.57 -2.71 2.54
C LYS A 3 15.18 -2.38 1.17
N ASN A 4 15.99 -3.26 0.59
CA ASN A 4 16.82 -2.90 -0.57
C ASN A 4 16.29 -3.36 -1.94
N ASN A 5 15.21 -4.15 -2.02
CA ASN A 5 14.78 -4.75 -3.29
C ASN A 5 13.30 -4.52 -3.66
N ILE A 6 12.55 -3.69 -2.91
CA ILE A 6 11.16 -3.37 -3.23
C ILE A 6 11.14 -2.00 -3.91
N LYS A 7 10.74 -1.96 -5.19
CA LYS A 7 10.69 -0.73 -6.00
C LYS A 7 9.28 -0.19 -6.18
N TYR A 8 8.27 -1.07 -6.20
CA TYR A 8 6.89 -0.71 -6.43
C TYR A 8 6.00 -1.31 -5.35
N ILE A 9 4.92 -0.59 -5.05
CA ILE A 9 3.79 -1.07 -4.26
C ILE A 9 2.54 -1.09 -5.14
N ALA A 10 1.61 -2.00 -4.87
CA ALA A 10 0.34 -2.07 -5.55
C ALA A 10 -0.83 -2.17 -4.57
N LEU A 11 -1.97 -1.60 -4.95
CA LEU A 11 -3.18 -1.60 -4.14
C LEU A 11 -4.11 -2.74 -4.55
N TYR A 12 -4.32 -3.65 -3.62
CA TYR A 12 -5.33 -4.68 -3.77
C TYR A 12 -6.71 -4.15 -3.36
N GLN A 13 -7.66 -4.24 -4.29
CA GLN A 13 -9.06 -3.92 -4.07
C GLN A 13 -9.87 -5.22 -4.02
N SER A 14 -10.49 -5.49 -2.86
CA SER A 14 -11.23 -6.74 -2.63
C SER A 14 -12.56 -6.79 -3.36
N LYS A 15 -12.94 -7.96 -3.88
CA LYS A 15 -14.24 -8.18 -4.54
C LYS A 15 -15.45 -7.84 -3.68
N THR A 16 -15.37 -8.10 -2.38
CA THR A 16 -16.45 -7.79 -1.43
C THR A 16 -16.74 -6.30 -1.26
N LYS A 17 -15.74 -5.43 -1.43
CA LYS A 17 -15.89 -3.97 -1.27
C LYS A 17 -15.96 -3.22 -2.60
N PHE A 18 -15.29 -3.74 -3.63
CA PHE A 18 -15.09 -3.04 -4.91
C PHE A 18 -15.81 -3.71 -6.09
N GLY A 19 -16.49 -4.85 -5.89
CA GLY A 19 -17.30 -5.48 -6.94
C GLY A 19 -16.50 -5.75 -8.23
N ASP A 20 -16.99 -5.21 -9.35
CA ASP A 20 -16.38 -5.35 -10.67
C ASP A 20 -15.06 -4.56 -10.82
N ASP A 21 -14.79 -3.59 -9.93
CA ASP A 21 -13.52 -2.86 -9.89
C ASP A 21 -12.43 -3.60 -9.08
N ALA A 22 -12.74 -4.76 -8.52
CA ALA A 22 -11.80 -5.52 -7.70
C ALA A 22 -10.63 -6.10 -8.49
N GLY A 23 -9.47 -6.15 -7.86
CA GLY A 23 -8.21 -6.52 -8.49
C GLY A 23 -7.08 -5.60 -8.08
N ILE A 24 -6.07 -5.47 -8.93
CA ILE A 24 -5.02 -4.45 -8.83
C ILE A 24 -5.11 -3.57 -10.06
N LEU A 25 -5.34 -2.29 -9.82
CA LEU A 25 -5.38 -1.23 -10.83
C LEU A 25 -4.36 -0.14 -10.58
N TRP A 26 -3.95 0.04 -9.32
CA TRP A 26 -3.10 1.14 -8.91
C TRP A 26 -1.78 0.59 -8.38
N TYR A 27 -0.69 1.18 -8.83
CA TYR A 27 0.65 0.92 -8.33
C TYR A 27 1.44 2.23 -8.27
N GLY A 28 2.50 2.26 -7.48
CA GLY A 28 3.35 3.43 -7.38
C GLY A 28 4.79 3.05 -7.08
N GLU A 29 5.71 3.87 -7.58
CA GLU A 29 7.14 3.73 -7.29
C GLU A 29 7.40 4.21 -5.86
N ILE A 30 8.17 3.40 -5.12
CA ILE A 30 8.53 3.72 -3.75
C ILE A 30 9.74 4.65 -3.79
N LYS A 31 9.53 5.86 -3.30
CA LYS A 31 10.58 6.87 -3.12
C LYS A 31 11.38 6.62 -1.84
N ASN A 32 10.70 6.27 -0.75
CA ASN A 32 11.35 5.96 0.53
C ASN A 32 10.58 4.92 1.35
N ILE A 33 11.30 4.19 2.20
CA ILE A 33 10.75 3.24 3.18
C ILE A 33 11.33 3.55 4.56
N ASP A 34 10.48 3.95 5.48
CA ASP A 34 10.83 4.18 6.88
C ASP A 34 10.14 3.18 7.80
N ILE A 35 10.72 2.96 8.97
CA ILE A 35 10.08 2.24 10.06
C ILE A 35 9.80 3.27 11.13
N ILE A 36 8.52 3.51 11.41
CA ILE A 36 8.07 4.51 12.37
C ILE A 36 7.20 3.86 13.45
N LYS A 37 7.04 4.52 14.59
CA LYS A 37 6.08 4.05 15.60
C LYS A 37 4.66 4.31 15.15
N ARG A 38 3.75 3.41 15.51
CA ARG A 38 2.32 3.56 15.21
C ARG A 38 1.74 4.86 15.79
N SER A 39 2.24 5.30 16.95
CA SER A 39 1.88 6.57 17.58
C SER A 39 2.32 7.82 16.79
N GLU A 40 3.29 7.70 15.87
CA GLU A 40 3.74 8.79 14.98
C GLU A 40 2.87 8.93 13.72
N ILE A 41 1.93 8.00 13.48
CA ILE A 41 0.98 8.05 12.35
C ILE A 41 -0.24 8.89 12.76
N HIS A 42 -0.20 10.17 12.42
CA HIS A 42 -1.22 11.15 12.84
C HIS A 42 -2.52 11.09 12.02
N GLU A 43 -2.47 10.53 10.81
CA GLU A 43 -3.62 10.39 9.91
C GLU A 43 -4.59 9.30 10.39
N LEU A 44 -4.07 8.33 11.15
CA LEU A 44 -4.82 7.22 11.75
C LEU A 44 -4.32 6.99 13.18
N PRO A 45 -4.61 7.93 14.09
CA PRO A 45 -4.05 7.92 15.43
C PRO A 45 -4.50 6.66 16.17
N LYS A 46 -3.52 5.97 16.76
CA LYS A 46 -3.74 4.80 17.59
C LYS A 46 -2.74 4.84 18.74
N ALA A 47 -3.22 4.61 19.96
CA ALA A 47 -2.38 4.50 21.15
C ALA A 47 -1.68 3.13 21.15
N ASP A 48 -0.65 3.01 20.32
CA ASP A 48 0.08 1.78 20.06
C ASP A 48 1.53 2.16 19.75
N GLU A 49 2.47 1.40 20.30
CA GLU A 49 3.92 1.64 20.17
C GLU A 49 4.56 0.64 19.20
N SER A 50 3.77 -0.19 18.51
CA SER A 50 4.28 -1.10 17.48
C SER A 50 4.99 -0.34 16.36
N LEU A 51 5.99 -0.98 15.76
CA LEU A 51 6.67 -0.44 14.58
C LEU A 51 5.90 -0.79 13.31
N ASP A 52 5.70 0.20 12.45
CA ASP A 52 5.05 0.07 11.14
C ASP A 52 5.99 0.54 10.02
N TYR A 53 5.77 0.01 8.81
CA TYR A 53 6.43 0.50 7.61
C TYR A 53 5.67 1.70 7.02
N ARG A 54 6.36 2.82 6.83
CA ARG A 54 5.87 3.97 6.07
C ARG A 54 6.50 3.96 4.68
N PHE A 55 5.65 3.98 3.66
CA PHE A 55 6.07 4.08 2.27
C PHE A 55 5.76 5.47 1.75
N GLU A 56 6.78 6.19 1.28
CA GLU A 56 6.61 7.40 0.49
C GLU A 56 6.57 6.99 -0.98
N ILE A 57 5.49 7.33 -1.67
CA ILE A 57 5.24 6.94 -3.06
C ILE A 57 5.47 8.17 -3.94
N GLU A 58 6.27 8.03 -5.00
CA GLU A 58 6.59 9.12 -5.93
C GLU A 58 5.33 9.58 -6.67
N GLU A 59 4.65 8.63 -7.32
CA GLU A 59 3.37 8.85 -7.98
C GLU A 59 2.54 7.56 -8.03
N TRP A 60 1.22 7.73 -8.09
CA TRP A 60 0.29 6.62 -8.33
C TRP A 60 -0.07 6.54 -9.81
N CYS A 61 0.27 5.43 -10.43
CA CYS A 61 -0.09 5.11 -11.80
C CYS A 61 -1.27 4.13 -11.82
N LYS A 62 -2.15 4.29 -12.81
CA LYS A 62 -3.22 3.35 -13.10
C LYS A 62 -2.80 2.43 -14.23
N LEU A 63 -2.95 1.13 -14.04
CA LEU A 63 -2.78 0.13 -15.11
C LEU A 63 -3.89 0.29 -16.15
N GLU A 64 -3.53 0.13 -17.42
CA GLU A 64 -4.50 0.07 -18.52
C GLU A 64 -5.43 -1.13 -18.41
N ASN A 65 -4.87 -2.27 -17.98
CA ASN A 65 -5.60 -3.52 -17.79
C ASN A 65 -5.56 -3.93 -16.31
N LYS A 66 -6.73 -4.18 -15.74
CA LYS A 66 -6.88 -4.65 -14.35
C LYS A 66 -6.31 -6.05 -14.20
N ILE A 67 -5.51 -6.27 -13.16
CA ILE A 67 -5.04 -7.60 -12.79
C ILE A 67 -6.12 -8.25 -11.92
N GLU A 68 -6.80 -9.26 -12.48
CA GLU A 68 -7.78 -10.08 -11.77
C GLU A 68 -7.10 -11.02 -10.77
N ILE A 69 -7.71 -11.16 -9.59
CA ILE A 69 -7.19 -12.04 -8.54
C ILE A 69 -8.09 -13.27 -8.44
N ILE A 70 -7.55 -14.38 -8.95
CA ILE A 70 -8.29 -15.62 -9.17
C ILE A 70 -8.23 -16.54 -7.95
N ASN A 71 -7.11 -16.53 -7.19
CA ASN A 71 -6.89 -17.38 -6.02
C ASN A 71 -6.28 -16.63 -4.83
N HIS A 72 -6.79 -16.92 -3.63
CA HIS A 72 -6.42 -16.28 -2.37
C HIS A 72 -5.11 -16.86 -1.81
N SER A 73 -3.99 -16.20 -2.07
CA SER A 73 -2.80 -16.25 -1.22
C SER A 73 -1.96 -14.99 -1.42
N ILE A 74 -2.60 -13.83 -1.26
CA ILE A 74 -1.86 -12.58 -1.09
C ILE A 74 -1.52 -12.51 0.39
N ARG A 75 -0.23 -12.46 0.74
CA ARG A 75 0.16 -11.94 2.06
C ARG A 75 -0.20 -10.46 2.05
N SER A 76 -1.40 -10.14 2.53
CA SER A 76 -1.87 -8.77 2.69
C SER A 76 -1.00 -8.08 3.74
N PHE A 77 -0.07 -7.25 3.30
CA PHE A 77 0.42 -6.16 4.14
C PHE A 77 -0.58 -5.02 3.95
N ILE A 78 -1.33 -4.68 5.00
CA ILE A 78 -2.19 -3.51 4.97
C ILE A 78 -1.26 -2.30 5.00
N ILE A 79 -1.04 -1.67 3.85
CA ILE A 79 -0.28 -0.44 3.74
C ILE A 79 -1.30 0.66 3.45
N TYR A 80 -1.53 1.54 4.42
CA TYR A 80 -2.41 2.69 4.24
C TYR A 80 -1.67 3.75 3.41
N ASN A 81 -2.24 4.10 2.26
CA ASN A 81 -1.70 5.07 1.31
C ASN A 81 -1.40 6.43 1.97
N PHE A 82 -0.17 6.91 1.81
CA PHE A 82 0.13 8.33 1.99
C PHE A 82 0.05 9.00 0.61
N ILE A 83 -0.92 9.90 0.45
CA ILE A 83 -0.96 10.84 -0.68
C ILE A 83 -0.16 12.06 -0.20
N SER A 84 1.07 12.24 -0.72
CA SER A 84 1.77 13.51 -0.56
C SER A 84 1.23 14.50 -1.59
N THR A 85 0.10 15.14 -1.30
CA THR A 85 -0.26 16.40 -1.98
C THR A 85 0.75 17.45 -1.55
N LYS A 86 1.66 17.81 -2.46
CA LYS A 86 2.34 19.11 -2.41
C LYS A 86 1.33 20.24 -2.56
#